data_AF-A0A1G7C2T7-F1
#
_entry.id   AF-A0A1G7C2T7-F1
#
_cell.length_a   1.000
_cell.length_b   1.000
_cell.length_c   1.000
_cell.angle_alpha   90.00
_cell.angle_beta   90.00
_cell.angle_gamma   90.00
#
_symmetry.space_group_name_H-M   'P 1'
#
loop_
_entity.id
_entity.type
_entity.pdbx_description
1 polymer ?
#
loop_
_entity_poly.entity_id
_entity_poly.type
_entity_poly.pdbx_seq_one_letter_code
_entity_poly.pdbx_strand_id
1 'polypeptide(L)'
;MKEAIITDLDGRYIEPTLIADSVTGVFERMEPIRQDAVDAVGLAVASSVQDDHDQSKEPKTKLVGYTVAIPLPDGLYEPTFNVQGYRKAKADYDLAYVEYLGALAKHDPSSGKPAPQRPAPVDASSYWSNGLTEEEIEALQPKPVPTELDQLRIENAKLLLHVAELEAKSDKHTEATNELQSHNAALTQDHATLLLQLAEKGVI
;
A
#
# COMPACT_ATOMS: atom_id res chain seq x y z
N MET A 1 21.75 -18.62 10.11
CA MET A 1 20.34 -18.92 9.82
C MET A 1 19.75 -17.70 9.17
N LYS A 2 18.95 -17.88 8.12
CA LYS A 2 18.33 -16.79 7.35
C LYS A 2 16.84 -17.05 7.16
N GLU A 3 16.14 -16.00 6.76
CA GLU A 3 14.71 -16.08 6.46
C GLU A 3 14.48 -16.63 5.05
N ALA A 4 13.47 -17.48 4.92
CA ALA A 4 12.80 -17.83 3.69
C ALA A 4 11.33 -17.46 3.82
N ILE A 5 10.70 -17.13 2.70
CA ILE A 5 9.30 -16.72 2.68
C ILE A 5 8.44 -17.92 2.31
N ILE A 6 7.43 -18.18 3.13
CA ILE A 6 6.35 -19.11 2.79
C ILE A 6 5.35 -18.36 1.91
N THR A 7 5.03 -18.92 0.75
CA THR A 7 4.03 -18.39 -0.17
C THR A 7 2.88 -19.36 -0.38
N ASP A 8 1.77 -18.86 -0.93
CA ASP A 8 0.70 -19.70 -1.49
C ASP A 8 1.09 -20.25 -2.88
N LEU A 9 0.12 -20.85 -3.58
CA LEU A 9 0.28 -21.38 -4.94
C LEU A 9 0.45 -20.29 -6.00
N ASP A 10 -0.04 -19.09 -5.74
CA ASP A 10 0.06 -17.91 -6.62
C ASP A 10 1.34 -17.11 -6.35
N GLY A 11 2.11 -17.49 -5.33
CA GLY A 11 3.35 -16.85 -4.94
C GLY A 11 3.17 -15.68 -3.97
N ARG A 12 1.96 -15.43 -3.45
CA ARG A 12 1.72 -14.36 -2.47
C ARG A 12 2.39 -14.70 -1.15
N TYR A 13 3.02 -13.70 -0.54
CA TYR A 13 3.62 -13.77 0.78
C TYR A 13 2.59 -14.21 1.84
N ILE A 14 2.94 -15.22 2.65
CA ILE A 14 2.16 -15.66 3.83
C ILE A 14 2.92 -15.29 5.12
N GLU A 15 4.07 -15.93 5.35
CA GLU A 15 4.85 -15.74 6.57
C GLU A 15 6.33 -16.10 6.35
N PRO A 16 7.26 -15.61 7.19
CA PRO A 16 8.66 -15.99 7.11
C PRO A 16 8.92 -17.28 7.91
N THR A 17 9.90 -18.06 7.46
CA THR A 17 10.42 -19.24 8.15
C THR A 17 11.94 -19.19 8.19
N LEU A 18 12.55 -19.70 9.26
CA LEU A 18 14.00 -19.78 9.38
C LEU A 18 14.55 -21.02 8.68
N ILE A 19 15.59 -20.84 7.89
CA ILE A 19 16.32 -21.88 7.18
C ILE A 19 17.83 -21.71 7.37
N ALA A 20 18.60 -22.73 6.98
CA ALA A 20 20.06 -22.64 6.94
C ALA A 20 20.53 -21.64 5.86
N ASP A 21 21.65 -20.96 6.11
CA ASP A 21 22.16 -19.92 5.21
C ASP A 21 22.52 -20.45 3.81
N SER A 22 22.91 -21.73 3.75
CA SER A 22 23.27 -22.45 2.52
C SER A 22 22.07 -22.76 1.61
N VAL A 23 20.85 -22.78 2.14
CA VAL A 23 19.65 -23.14 1.36
C VAL A 23 19.26 -21.95 0.50
N THR A 24 19.24 -22.09 -0.82
CA THR A 24 18.85 -21.03 -1.77
C THR A 24 17.89 -21.58 -2.81
N GLY A 25 16.99 -20.73 -3.33
CA GLY A 25 16.02 -21.10 -4.37
C GLY A 25 14.59 -21.26 -3.85
N VAL A 26 13.78 -22.01 -4.60
CA VAL A 26 12.33 -22.15 -4.36
C VAL A 26 11.98 -23.63 -4.21
N PHE A 27 11.30 -23.98 -3.13
CA PHE A 27 10.96 -25.36 -2.77
C PHE A 27 9.45 -25.53 -2.70
N GLU A 28 8.96 -26.71 -3.07
CA GLU A 28 7.53 -27.04 -3.02
C GLU A 28 7.10 -27.40 -1.60
N ARG A 29 6.02 -26.79 -1.14
CA ARG A 29 5.39 -27.13 0.13
C ARG A 29 4.24 -28.09 -0.13
N MET A 30 4.42 -29.32 0.33
CA MET A 30 3.46 -30.41 0.20
C MET A 30 2.81 -30.70 1.55
N GLU A 31 1.48 -30.81 1.60
CA GLU A 31 0.76 -31.22 2.80
C GLU A 31 0.09 -32.59 2.60
N PRO A 32 0.08 -33.45 3.64
CA PRO A 32 -0.67 -34.70 3.59
C PRO A 32 -2.18 -34.44 3.51
N ILE A 33 -2.85 -35.08 2.56
CA ILE A 33 -4.31 -35.06 2.51
C ILE A 33 -4.82 -35.93 3.67
N ARG A 34 -5.37 -35.30 4.71
CA ARG A 34 -6.17 -36.04 5.71
C ARG A 34 -7.39 -36.58 4.98
N GLN A 35 -7.41 -37.89 4.74
CA GLN A 35 -8.65 -38.56 4.38
C GLN A 35 -9.53 -38.52 5.63
N ASP A 36 -10.58 -37.70 5.59
CA ASP A 36 -11.54 -37.65 6.68
C ASP A 36 -12.07 -39.05 6.99
N ALA A 37 -12.15 -39.31 8.29
CA ALA A 37 -12.42 -40.58 8.90
C ALA A 37 -13.72 -41.25 8.41
N VAL A 38 -13.60 -42.48 7.89
CA VAL A 38 -14.59 -43.54 8.09
C VAL A 38 -14.06 -44.71 8.92
N ASP A 39 -12.80 -44.67 9.38
CA ASP A 39 -12.26 -45.70 10.29
C ASP A 39 -11.97 -45.09 11.67
N ALA A 40 -13.03 -44.61 12.32
CA ALA A 40 -13.03 -44.31 13.75
C ALA A 40 -13.57 -45.51 14.55
N VAL A 41 -12.91 -46.67 14.46
CA VAL A 41 -12.95 -47.70 15.51
C VAL A 41 -11.63 -48.46 15.49
N GLY A 42 -10.76 -48.26 16.50
CA GLY A 42 -9.66 -49.21 16.73
C GLY A 42 -8.38 -48.63 17.32
N LEU A 43 -8.46 -48.27 18.60
CA LEU A 43 -7.44 -48.44 19.65
C LEU A 43 -5.94 -48.30 19.29
N ALA A 44 -5.31 -47.41 20.05
CA ALA A 44 -3.94 -47.59 20.51
C ALA A 44 -3.75 -48.99 21.15
N VAL A 45 -2.89 -49.83 20.58
CA VAL A 45 -2.10 -50.84 21.31
C VAL A 45 -0.77 -51.05 20.60
N ALA A 46 0.29 -51.07 21.40
CA ALA A 46 1.65 -51.38 20.98
C ALA A 46 1.82 -52.82 20.44
N SER A 47 2.93 -52.99 19.70
CA SER A 47 3.69 -54.23 19.48
C SER A 47 3.23 -55.22 18.38
N SER A 48 4.03 -55.22 17.30
CA SER A 48 4.63 -56.37 16.61
C SER A 48 3.75 -57.59 16.25
N VAL A 49 3.41 -57.73 14.97
CA VAL A 49 3.47 -59.00 14.21
C VAL A 49 3.80 -58.69 12.75
N GLN A 50 4.84 -59.36 12.22
CA GLN A 50 5.20 -59.43 10.80
C GLN A 50 4.04 -59.95 9.94
N ASP A 51 3.76 -59.30 8.82
CA ASP A 51 3.24 -60.02 7.66
C ASP A 51 3.69 -59.36 6.34
N ASP A 52 4.13 -60.22 5.42
CA ASP A 52 4.70 -59.93 4.12
C ASP A 52 3.62 -59.41 3.14
N HIS A 53 3.72 -58.15 2.73
CA HIS A 53 3.58 -57.71 1.33
C HIS A 53 3.75 -56.18 1.25
N ASP A 54 4.98 -55.79 0.92
CA ASP A 54 5.45 -54.43 0.71
C ASP A 54 4.76 -53.78 -0.51
N GLN A 55 3.72 -52.99 -0.26
CA GLN A 55 3.37 -51.85 -1.09
C GLN A 55 3.16 -50.65 -0.17
N SER A 56 4.27 -49.96 0.06
CA SER A 56 4.38 -48.65 0.66
C SER A 56 3.44 -47.68 -0.08
N LYS A 57 2.17 -47.57 0.38
CA LYS A 57 1.25 -46.52 -0.07
C LYS A 57 1.77 -45.21 0.50
N GLU A 58 2.59 -44.50 -0.27
CA GLU A 58 2.97 -43.13 0.05
C GLU A 58 1.71 -42.31 0.38
N PRO A 59 1.72 -41.50 1.45
CA PRO A 59 0.59 -40.66 1.77
C PRO A 59 0.32 -39.73 0.58
N LYS A 60 -0.95 -39.64 0.15
CA LYS A 60 -1.33 -38.69 -0.91
C LYS A 60 -1.07 -37.27 -0.40
N THR A 61 -0.12 -36.58 -1.01
CA THR A 61 0.22 -35.19 -0.70
C THR A 61 -0.41 -34.24 -1.71
N LYS A 62 -0.70 -33.02 -1.28
CA LYS A 62 -1.18 -31.92 -2.12
C LYS A 62 -0.19 -30.75 -2.04
N LEU A 63 0.15 -30.16 -3.18
CA LEU A 63 0.91 -28.92 -3.22
C LEU A 63 0.05 -27.79 -2.64
N VAL A 64 0.57 -27.13 -1.61
CA VAL A 64 -0.13 -26.04 -0.89
C VAL A 64 0.57 -24.68 -1.03
N GLY A 65 1.78 -24.66 -1.59
CA GLY A 65 2.51 -23.42 -1.84
C GLY A 65 4.00 -23.67 -2.00
N TYR A 66 4.80 -22.64 -1.72
CA TYR A 66 6.25 -22.70 -1.87
C TYR A 66 6.99 -22.12 -0.68
N THR A 67 8.25 -22.50 -0.54
CA THR A 67 9.21 -21.88 0.37
C THR A 67 10.29 -21.22 -0.48
N VAL A 68 10.37 -19.90 -0.41
CA VAL A 68 11.23 -19.03 -1.22
C VAL A 68 12.41 -18.59 -0.36
N ALA A 69 13.56 -19.21 -0.56
CA ALA A 69 14.84 -18.90 0.11
C ALA A 69 15.61 -17.80 -0.65
N ILE A 70 14.89 -16.79 -1.14
CA ILE A 70 15.39 -15.65 -1.88
C ILE A 70 15.07 -14.39 -1.05
N PRO A 71 16.04 -13.49 -0.83
CA PRO A 71 15.81 -12.26 -0.08
C PRO A 71 14.63 -11.47 -0.65
N LEU A 72 13.77 -10.98 0.24
CA LEU A 72 12.66 -10.10 -0.11
C LEU A 72 13.16 -8.65 -0.23
N PRO A 73 12.95 -7.97 -1.37
CA PRO A 73 13.26 -6.54 -1.49
C PRO A 73 12.37 -5.70 -0.58
N ASP A 74 12.95 -4.64 0.00
CA ASP A 74 12.21 -3.67 0.80
C ASP A 74 11.24 -2.84 -0.05
N GLY A 75 10.17 -2.36 0.57
CA GLY A 75 9.22 -1.40 -0.06
C GLY A 75 8.13 -2.03 -0.94
N LEU A 76 8.01 -3.36 -0.94
CA LEU A 76 6.94 -4.05 -1.66
C LEU A 76 5.66 -4.14 -0.82
N TYR A 77 4.52 -3.79 -1.43
CA TYR A 77 3.19 -3.95 -0.85
C TYR A 77 2.61 -5.31 -1.25
N GLU A 78 2.21 -6.10 -0.24
CA GLU A 78 1.77 -7.49 -0.40
C GLU A 78 2.64 -8.29 -1.39
N PRO A 79 3.90 -8.57 -1.02
CA PRO A 79 4.87 -9.11 -1.96
C PRO A 79 4.40 -10.42 -2.60
N THR A 80 4.59 -10.53 -3.91
CA THR A 80 4.26 -11.73 -4.68
C THR A 80 5.49 -12.19 -5.45
N PHE A 81 5.79 -13.49 -5.38
CA PHE A 81 6.93 -14.10 -6.05
C PHE A 81 6.52 -14.86 -7.30
N ASN A 82 7.09 -14.52 -8.46
CA ASN A 82 6.83 -15.23 -9.70
C ASN A 82 7.65 -16.54 -9.79
N VAL A 83 7.10 -17.61 -9.21
CA VAL A 83 7.72 -18.94 -9.17
C VAL A 83 8.01 -19.49 -10.58
N GLN A 84 7.05 -19.37 -11.50
CA GLN A 84 7.18 -19.92 -12.86
C GLN A 84 8.26 -19.20 -13.66
N GLY A 85 8.27 -17.86 -13.60
CA GLY A 85 9.28 -17.03 -14.24
C GLY A 85 10.69 -17.34 -13.72
N TYR A 86 10.84 -17.45 -12.40
CA TYR A 86 12.12 -17.78 -11.78
C TYR A 86 12.62 -19.17 -12.20
N ARG A 87 11.76 -20.19 -12.17
CA ARG A 87 12.11 -21.56 -12.58
C ARG A 87 12.56 -21.62 -14.03
N LYS A 88 11.84 -20.92 -14.91
CA LYS A 88 12.22 -20.84 -16.33
C LYS A 88 13.59 -20.20 -16.51
N ALA A 89 13.82 -19.03 -15.92
CA ALA A 89 15.10 -18.35 -16.05
C ALA A 89 16.25 -19.14 -15.43
N LYS A 90 16.00 -19.86 -14.33
CA LYS A 90 16.99 -20.78 -13.76
C LYS A 90 17.32 -21.92 -14.71
N ALA A 91 16.32 -22.53 -15.35
CA ALA A 91 16.56 -23.56 -16.36
C ALA A 91 17.35 -23.03 -17.57
N ASP A 92 17.01 -21.82 -18.04
CA ASP A 92 17.72 -21.15 -19.14
C ASP A 92 19.18 -20.85 -18.77
N TYR A 93 19.44 -20.40 -17.53
CA TYR A 93 20.79 -20.19 -17.00
C TYR A 93 21.58 -21.50 -16.90
N ASP A 94 20.97 -22.55 -16.34
CA ASP A 94 21.63 -23.84 -16.17
C ASP A 94 21.99 -24.44 -17.54
N LEU A 95 21.14 -24.28 -18.56
CA LEU A 95 21.43 -24.66 -19.94
C LEU A 95 22.60 -23.85 -20.54
N ALA A 96 22.54 -22.52 -20.42
CA ALA A 96 23.62 -21.64 -20.90
C ALA A 96 24.96 -21.93 -20.19
N TYR A 97 24.91 -22.34 -18.93
CA TYR A 97 26.10 -22.73 -18.17
C TYR A 97 26.72 -24.02 -18.69
N VAL A 98 25.91 -25.01 -19.05
CA VAL A 98 26.39 -26.24 -19.71
C VAL A 98 27.05 -25.94 -21.06
N GLU A 99 26.45 -25.05 -21.86
CA GLU A 99 27.04 -24.61 -23.13
C GLU A 99 28.38 -23.90 -22.92
N TYR A 100 28.46 -23.01 -21.91
CA TYR A 100 29.69 -22.34 -21.50
C TYR A 100 30.79 -23.35 -21.13
N LEU A 101 30.47 -24.37 -20.32
CA LEU A 101 31.43 -25.43 -19.96
C LEU A 101 31.91 -26.20 -21.19
N GLY A 102 30.99 -26.53 -22.11
CA GLY A 102 31.33 -27.19 -23.37
C GLY A 102 32.21 -26.34 -24.29
N ALA A 103 31.99 -25.03 -24.33
CA ALA A 103 32.83 -24.08 -25.06
C ALA A 103 34.21 -23.93 -24.42
N LEU A 104 34.26 -23.88 -23.08
CA LEU A 104 35.50 -23.76 -22.32
C LEU A 104 36.38 -25.00 -22.49
N ALA A 105 35.80 -26.19 -22.51
CA ALA A 105 36.53 -27.44 -22.76
C ALA A 105 37.16 -27.51 -24.16
N LYS A 106 36.61 -26.77 -25.13
CA LYS A 106 37.12 -26.67 -26.52
C LYS A 106 38.00 -25.44 -26.74
N HIS A 107 38.12 -24.55 -25.75
CA HIS A 107 38.87 -23.32 -25.89
C HIS A 107 40.37 -23.61 -25.87
N ASP A 108 41.08 -23.17 -26.90
CA ASP A 108 42.53 -23.19 -26.95
C ASP A 108 43.06 -21.80 -26.54
N PRO A 109 43.75 -21.67 -25.39
CA PRO A 109 44.33 -20.42 -24.93
C PRO A 109 45.36 -19.82 -25.89
N SER A 110 46.00 -20.66 -26.72
CA SER A 110 47.01 -20.23 -27.70
C SER A 110 46.40 -19.77 -29.03
N SER A 111 45.10 -19.98 -29.25
CA SER A 111 44.42 -19.62 -30.49
C SER A 111 44.21 -18.12 -30.71
N GLY A 112 44.51 -17.29 -29.70
CA GLY A 112 44.25 -15.84 -29.71
C GLY A 112 42.77 -15.45 -29.67
N LYS A 113 41.85 -16.42 -29.63
CA LYS A 113 40.41 -16.17 -29.47
C LYS A 113 40.08 -15.85 -27.99
N PRO A 114 39.16 -14.91 -27.73
CA PRO A 114 38.73 -14.62 -26.37
C PRO A 114 38.15 -15.88 -25.72
N ALA A 115 38.38 -16.04 -24.42
CA ALA A 115 37.77 -17.10 -23.65
C ALA A 115 36.24 -16.98 -23.71
N PRO A 116 35.50 -18.12 -23.70
CA PRO A 116 34.06 -18.06 -23.62
C PRO A 116 33.64 -17.31 -22.35
N GLN A 117 32.56 -16.54 -22.45
CA GLN A 117 32.08 -15.72 -21.34
C GLN A 117 31.10 -16.53 -20.49
N ARG A 118 31.23 -16.46 -19.17
CA ARG A 118 30.30 -17.12 -18.25
C ARG A 118 28.93 -16.44 -18.33
N PRO A 119 27.81 -17.19 -18.38
CA PRO A 119 26.48 -16.59 -18.32
C PRO A 119 26.27 -15.83 -17.01
N ALA A 120 25.53 -14.73 -17.08
CA ALA A 120 25.18 -13.93 -15.91
C ALA A 120 24.23 -14.72 -14.99
N PRO A 121 24.45 -14.74 -13.67
CA PRO A 121 23.52 -15.37 -12.73
C PRO A 121 22.12 -14.76 -12.83
N VAL A 122 21.09 -15.58 -12.60
CA VAL A 122 19.71 -15.11 -12.50
C VAL A 122 19.58 -14.21 -11.27
N ASP A 123 19.12 -12.97 -11.49
CA ASP A 123 18.74 -12.08 -10.39
C ASP A 123 17.41 -12.56 -9.80
N ALA A 124 17.53 -13.40 -8.78
CA ALA A 124 16.39 -14.01 -8.11
C ALA A 124 15.45 -12.96 -7.46
N SER A 125 15.99 -11.82 -7.04
CA SER A 125 15.21 -10.76 -6.39
C SER A 125 14.29 -10.02 -7.37
N SER A 126 14.63 -10.00 -8.67
CA SER A 126 13.80 -9.39 -9.72
C SER A 126 12.46 -10.09 -9.96
N TYR A 127 12.26 -11.27 -9.39
CA TYR A 127 11.00 -12.04 -9.49
C TYR A 127 10.00 -11.70 -8.38
N TRP A 128 10.36 -10.80 -7.47
CA TRP A 128 9.41 -10.19 -6.55
C TRP A 128 8.71 -9.00 -7.19
N SER A 129 7.40 -8.91 -7.01
CA SER A 129 6.58 -7.79 -7.45
C SER A 129 5.58 -7.37 -6.37
N ASN A 130 5.01 -6.18 -6.51
CA ASN A 130 3.85 -5.78 -5.73
C ASN A 130 2.67 -6.70 -6.05
N GLY A 131 1.96 -7.15 -5.03
CA GLY A 131 0.71 -7.89 -5.18
C GLY A 131 -0.52 -6.98 -5.35
N LEU A 132 -0.35 -5.69 -5.04
CA LEU A 132 -1.34 -4.63 -5.18
C LEU A 132 -1.03 -3.78 -6.41
N THR A 133 -2.08 -3.20 -7.02
CA THR A 133 -1.90 -2.23 -8.10
C THR A 133 -1.43 -0.88 -7.56
N GLU A 134 -0.88 -0.02 -8.42
CA GLU A 134 -0.41 1.32 -8.01
C GLU A 134 -1.55 2.15 -7.39
N GLU A 135 -2.77 2.00 -7.91
CA GLU A 135 -3.96 2.70 -7.41
C GLU A 135 -4.34 2.24 -6.00
N GLU A 136 -4.23 0.94 -5.72
CA GLU A 136 -4.49 0.39 -4.39
C GLU A 136 -3.42 0.84 -3.39
N ILE A 137 -2.16 0.90 -3.83
CA ILE A 137 -1.04 1.42 -3.04
C ILE A 137 -1.25 2.91 -2.72
N GLU A 138 -1.66 3.73 -3.70
CA GLU A 138 -1.96 5.14 -3.49
C GLU A 138 -3.13 5.34 -2.52
N ALA A 139 -4.15 4.47 -2.58
CA ALA A 139 -5.27 4.49 -1.65
C ALA A 139 -4.87 4.15 -0.20
N LEU A 140 -3.81 3.36 -0.01
CA LEU A 140 -3.23 3.08 1.30
C LEU A 140 -2.37 4.22 1.84
N GLN A 141 -1.89 5.14 0.99
CA GLN A 141 -1.15 6.30 1.46
C GLN A 141 -2.09 7.22 2.26
N PRO A 142 -1.70 7.64 3.48
CA PRO A 142 -2.52 8.54 4.26
C PRO A 142 -2.71 9.83 3.47
N LYS A 143 -3.97 10.26 3.31
CA LYS A 143 -4.27 11.55 2.68
C LYS A 143 -3.43 12.63 3.36
N PRO A 144 -2.78 13.52 2.59
CA PRO A 144 -1.96 14.57 3.16
C PRO A 144 -2.82 15.39 4.14
N VAL A 145 -2.46 15.32 5.41
CA VAL A 145 -3.09 16.15 6.44
C VAL A 145 -2.69 17.60 6.15
N PRO A 146 -3.63 18.56 6.13
CA PRO A 146 -3.30 19.96 5.93
C PRO A 146 -2.23 20.39 6.91
N THR A 147 -1.14 20.98 6.41
CA THR A 147 -0.06 21.47 7.24
C THR A 147 -0.56 22.60 8.14
N GLU A 148 0.16 22.92 9.23
CA GLU A 148 -0.20 24.06 10.11
C GLU A 148 -0.33 25.36 9.31
N LEU A 149 0.51 25.56 8.29
CA LEU A 149 0.43 26.72 7.40
C LEU A 149 -0.88 26.74 6.59
N ASP A 150 -1.32 25.59 6.09
CA ASP A 150 -2.57 25.48 5.34
C ASP A 150 -3.78 25.76 6.24
N GLN A 151 -3.74 25.28 7.48
CA GLN A 151 -4.76 25.58 8.48
C GLN A 151 -4.81 27.07 8.79
N LEU A 152 -3.66 27.70 9.05
CA LEU A 152 -3.56 29.14 9.28
C LEU A 152 -4.03 29.97 8.08
N ARG A 153 -3.82 29.49 6.85
CA ARG A 153 -4.34 30.14 5.65
C ARG A 153 -5.86 30.08 5.58
N ILE A 154 -6.44 28.93 5.88
CA ILE A 154 -7.90 28.75 5.94
C ILE A 154 -8.50 29.62 7.03
N GLU A 155 -7.89 29.66 8.21
CA GLU A 155 -8.35 30.49 9.33
C GLU A 155 -8.23 31.98 9.03
N ASN A 156 -7.12 32.44 8.44
CA ASN A 156 -6.99 33.83 8.02
C ASN A 156 -8.02 34.22 6.97
N ALA A 157 -8.28 33.36 5.97
CA ALA A 157 -9.32 33.62 4.97
C ALA A 157 -10.71 33.74 5.63
N LYS A 158 -11.01 32.89 6.62
CA LYS A 158 -12.25 32.94 7.39
C LYS A 158 -12.35 34.21 8.23
N LEU A 159 -11.27 34.61 8.89
CA LEU A 159 -11.21 35.84 9.69
C LEU A 159 -11.40 37.07 8.81
N LEU A 160 -10.71 37.14 7.66
CA LEU A 160 -10.87 38.24 6.69
C LEU A 160 -12.31 38.36 6.20
N LEU A 161 -12.97 37.24 5.91
CA LEU A 161 -14.38 37.24 5.51
C LEU A 161 -15.30 37.77 6.62
N HIS A 162 -15.03 37.38 7.87
CA HIS A 162 -15.81 37.86 9.02
C HIS A 162 -15.57 39.35 9.31
N VAL A 163 -14.34 39.84 9.12
CA VAL A 163 -14.00 41.26 9.23
C VAL A 163 -14.76 42.06 8.18
N ALA A 164 -14.74 41.63 6.92
CA ALA A 164 -15.48 42.30 5.84
C ALA A 164 -17.00 42.33 6.11
N GLU A 165 -17.57 41.27 6.69
CA GLU A 165 -18.98 41.24 7.08
C GLU A 165 -19.30 42.22 8.22
N LEU A 166 -18.41 42.32 9.22
CA LEU A 166 -18.56 43.25 10.33
C LEU A 166 -18.45 44.71 9.88
N GLU A 167 -17.50 45.01 8.99
CA GLU A 167 -17.35 46.35 8.39
C GLU A 167 -18.63 46.75 7.64
N ALA A 168 -19.14 45.87 6.77
CA ALA A 168 -20.39 46.13 6.06
C ALA A 168 -21.61 46.32 6.98
N LYS A 169 -21.66 45.62 8.13
CA LYS A 169 -22.70 45.82 9.15
C LYS A 169 -22.53 47.15 9.87
N SER A 170 -21.30 47.54 10.18
CA SER A 170 -20.99 48.83 10.79
C SER A 170 -21.41 49.97 9.88
N ASP A 171 -21.04 49.92 8.59
CA ASP A 171 -21.40 50.95 7.61
C ASP A 171 -22.92 51.14 7.52
N LYS A 172 -23.67 50.04 7.37
CA LYS A 172 -25.14 50.08 7.39
C LYS A 172 -25.71 50.68 8.66
N HIS A 173 -25.12 50.37 9.82
CA HIS A 173 -25.56 50.96 11.08
C HIS A 173 -25.28 52.47 11.10
N THR A 174 -24.11 52.91 10.63
CA THR A 174 -23.78 54.34 10.54
C THR A 174 -24.74 55.10 9.61
N GLU A 175 -25.08 54.52 8.45
CA GLU A 175 -26.06 55.08 7.54
C GLU A 175 -27.43 55.23 8.21
N ALA A 176 -27.93 54.17 8.86
CA ALA A 176 -29.20 54.21 9.58
C ALA A 176 -29.23 55.27 10.70
N THR A 177 -28.11 55.44 11.43
CA THR A 177 -28.02 56.49 12.45
C THR A 177 -28.02 57.89 11.86
N ASN A 178 -27.36 58.11 10.73
CA ASN A 178 -27.34 59.40 10.04
C ASN A 178 -28.73 59.74 9.50
N GLU A 179 -29.44 58.77 8.92
CA GLU A 179 -30.83 58.93 8.47
C GLU A 179 -31.75 59.34 9.63
N LEU A 180 -31.70 58.62 10.75
CA LEU A 180 -32.50 58.96 11.95
C LEU A 180 -32.18 60.36 12.49
N GLN A 181 -30.90 60.76 12.50
CA GLN A 181 -30.51 62.10 12.91
C GLN A 181 -31.06 63.17 11.97
N SER A 182 -30.95 62.97 10.66
CA SER A 182 -31.50 63.89 9.66
C SER A 182 -33.03 64.02 9.78
N HIS A 183 -33.73 62.91 10.01
CA HIS A 183 -35.18 62.89 10.18
C HIS A 183 -35.61 63.64 11.46
N ASN A 184 -34.91 63.43 12.57
CA ASN A 184 -35.16 64.16 13.82
C ASN A 184 -34.91 65.66 13.67
N ALA A 185 -33.85 66.06 12.94
CA ALA A 185 -33.58 67.47 12.66
C ALA A 185 -34.70 68.11 11.84
N ALA A 186 -35.19 67.41 10.79
CA ALA A 186 -36.31 67.87 9.98
C ALA A 186 -37.60 68.03 10.80
N LEU A 187 -37.96 67.03 11.63
CA LEU A 187 -39.11 67.11 12.54
C LEU A 187 -39.01 68.30 13.50
N THR A 188 -37.82 68.58 14.02
CA THR A 188 -37.59 69.71 14.92
C THR A 188 -37.79 71.05 14.21
N GLN A 189 -37.32 71.15 12.96
CA GLN A 189 -37.52 72.35 12.12
C GLN A 189 -39.00 72.54 11.76
N ASP A 190 -39.71 71.48 11.39
CA ASP A 190 -41.14 71.52 11.08
C ASP A 190 -41.95 71.96 12.30
N HIS A 191 -41.63 71.42 13.48
CA HIS A 191 -42.27 71.80 14.73
C HIS A 191 -42.04 73.28 15.07
N ALA A 192 -40.80 73.77 14.94
CA ALA A 192 -40.50 75.19 15.12
C ALA A 192 -41.28 76.09 14.15
N THR A 193 -41.42 75.64 12.89
CA THR A 193 -42.18 76.37 11.86
C THR A 193 -43.67 76.44 12.21
N LEU A 194 -44.26 75.34 12.68
CA LEU A 194 -45.67 75.31 13.11
C LEU A 194 -45.93 76.22 14.32
N LEU A 195 -45.00 76.25 15.29
CA LEU A 195 -45.09 77.17 16.42
C LEU A 195 -45.08 78.64 15.98
N LEU A 196 -44.23 79.00 15.01
CA LEU A 196 -44.18 80.35 14.46
C LEU A 196 -45.49 80.73 13.76
N GLN A 197 -46.06 79.82 12.96
CA GLN A 197 -47.35 80.05 12.29
C GLN A 197 -48.51 80.20 13.27
N LEU A 198 -48.50 79.46 14.38
CA LEU A 198 -49.52 79.58 15.42
C LEU A 198 -49.42 80.92 16.17
N ALA A 199 -48.20 81.39 16.43
CA ALA A 199 -47.94 82.71 17.01
C ALA A 199 -48.40 83.85 16.08
N GLU A 200 -48.12 83.75 14.77
CA GLU A 200 -48.59 84.73 13.77
C GLU A 200 -50.12 84.80 13.67
N LYS A 201 -50.81 83.67 13.89
CA LYS A 201 -52.28 83.61 13.86
C LYS A 201 -52.94 83.99 15.20
N GLY A 202 -52.16 84.35 16.23
CA GLY A 202 -52.66 84.78 17.54
C GLY A 202 -53.36 83.66 18.33
N VAL A 203 -53.03 82.40 18.06
CA VAL A 203 -53.61 81.22 18.75
C VAL A 203 -52.84 80.90 20.03
N ILE A 204 -51.61 81.39 20.16
CA ILE A 204 -50.75 81.30 21.35
C ILE A 204 -50.16 82.68 21.67
#